data_AF-A0A349LK38-F1
#
_entry.id   AF-A0A349LK38-F1
#
_cell.length_a   1.000
_cell.length_b   1.000
_cell.length_c   1.000
_cell.angle_alpha   90.00
_cell.angle_beta   90.00
_cell.angle_gamma   90.00
#
_symmetry.space_group_name_H-M   'P 1'
#
loop_
_entity.id
_entity.type
_entity.pdbx_description
1 polymer ?
#
loop_
_entity_poly.entity_id
_entity_poly.type
_entity_poly.pdbx_seq_one_letter_code
_entity_poly.pdbx_strand_id
1 'polypeptide(L)'
;MGAGYADALLSDGPLTRADLDKALPNQAVLIENISMLTGLVNSAGLKKLGINKATKAVSGFIPVDPKNGELTGELIGMPYLAAVAKAGGKYSKD
;
A
#
# COMPACT_ATOMS: atom_id res chain seq x y z
N MET A 1 9.71 4.13 -2.95
CA MET A 1 9.30 3.02 -2.07
C MET A 1 10.08 3.15 -0.78
N GLY A 2 9.49 2.77 0.35
CA GLY A 2 10.19 2.58 1.63
C GLY A 2 9.91 1.17 2.13
N ALA A 3 10.74 0.64 3.04
CA ALA A 3 10.57 -0.72 3.55
C ALA A 3 10.97 -0.83 5.02
N GLY A 4 10.48 -1.88 5.69
CA GLY A 4 10.94 -2.28 7.02
C GLY A 4 10.05 -1.80 8.18
N TYR A 5 8.88 -1.23 7.92
CA TYR A 5 7.96 -0.87 9.00
C TYR A 5 7.22 -2.10 9.53
N ALA A 6 6.79 -2.02 10.79
CA ALA A 6 5.80 -2.92 11.36
C ALA A 6 4.98 -2.12 12.38
N ASP A 7 3.65 -2.19 12.31
CA ASP A 7 2.77 -1.42 13.20
C ASP A 7 3.05 -1.69 14.68
N ALA A 8 3.40 -2.93 15.02
CA ALA A 8 3.77 -3.33 16.39
C ALA A 8 5.03 -2.65 16.93
N LEU A 9 5.84 -2.01 16.07
CA LEU A 9 7.06 -1.29 16.45
C LEU A 9 6.86 0.23 16.51
N LEU A 10 5.67 0.74 16.15
CA LEU A 10 5.33 2.16 16.19
C LEU A 10 4.74 2.51 17.56
N SER A 11 5.16 3.63 18.15
CA SER A 11 4.76 4.04 19.50
C SER A 11 3.41 4.76 19.56
N ASP A 12 2.92 5.27 18.44
CA ASP A 12 1.76 6.14 18.31
C ASP A 12 0.58 5.48 17.56
N GLY A 13 0.67 4.17 17.33
CA GLY A 13 -0.37 3.37 16.70
C GLY A 13 0.01 2.88 15.30
N PRO A 14 -0.91 2.16 14.62
CA PRO A 14 -0.66 1.64 13.28
C PRO A 14 -0.53 2.77 12.26
N LEU A 15 0.36 2.60 11.29
CA LEU A 15 0.49 3.53 10.19
C LEU A 15 -0.76 3.45 9.29
N THR A 16 -1.36 4.59 8.97
CA THR A 16 -2.57 4.64 8.13
C THR A 16 -2.33 5.30 6.78
N ARG A 17 -3.21 5.03 5.81
CA ARG A 17 -3.23 5.77 4.54
C ARG A 17 -3.32 7.28 4.75
N ALA A 18 -4.08 7.73 5.76
CA ALA A 18 -4.24 9.15 6.05
C ALA A 18 -2.92 9.80 6.49
N ASP A 19 -2.10 9.08 7.27
CA ASP A 19 -0.76 9.56 7.66
C ASP A 19 0.14 9.73 6.44
N LEU A 20 0.10 8.79 5.51
CA LEU A 20 0.86 8.87 4.26
C LEU A 20 0.34 9.97 3.33
N ASP A 21 -0.98 10.16 3.22
CA ASP A 21 -1.58 11.26 2.45
C ASP A 21 -1.20 12.62 3.05
N LYS A 22 -1.13 12.75 4.38
CA LYS A 22 -0.70 13.98 5.06
C LYS A 22 0.79 14.24 4.85
N ALA A 23 1.64 13.23 4.96
CA ALA A 23 3.09 13.37 4.85
C ALA A 23 3.55 13.59 3.40
N LEU A 24 2.91 12.94 2.43
CA LEU A 24 3.31 12.90 1.02
C LEU A 24 2.10 13.11 0.09
N PRO A 25 1.42 14.27 0.15
CA PRO A 25 0.13 14.48 -0.52
C PRO A 25 0.17 14.42 -2.04
N ASN A 26 1.32 14.74 -2.64
CA ASN A 26 1.51 14.83 -4.09
C ASN A 26 2.40 13.72 -4.67
N GLN A 27 2.77 12.73 -3.86
CA GLN A 27 3.66 11.65 -4.26
C GLN A 27 2.98 10.30 -4.04
N ALA A 28 3.04 9.42 -5.04
CA ALA A 28 2.59 8.04 -4.89
C ALA A 28 3.57 7.28 -3.99
N VAL A 29 3.06 6.66 -2.93
CA VAL A 29 3.86 5.95 -1.92
C VAL A 29 3.45 4.49 -1.85
N LEU A 30 4.45 3.63 -1.70
CA LEU A 30 4.34 2.25 -1.22
C LEU A 30 5.38 2.09 -0.13
N ILE A 31 4.92 1.75 1.07
CA ILE A 31 5.77 1.34 2.20
C ILE A 31 5.56 -0.16 2.43
N GLU A 32 6.64 -0.92 2.38
CA GLU A 32 6.65 -2.38 2.52
C GLU A 32 6.83 -2.77 3.99
N ASN A 33 5.95 -3.64 4.49
CA ASN A 33 6.08 -4.18 5.84
C ASN A 33 7.34 -5.05 5.94
N ILE A 34 7.94 -5.15 7.13
CA ILE A 34 9.16 -5.94 7.38
C ILE A 34 9.04 -7.42 6.95
N SER A 35 7.82 -7.98 6.96
CA SER A 35 7.55 -9.34 6.48
C SER A 35 7.65 -9.51 4.96
N MET A 36 7.59 -8.40 4.21
CA MET A 36 7.46 -8.38 2.75
C MET A 36 6.27 -9.18 2.21
N LEU A 37 5.20 -9.32 3.01
CA LEU A 37 3.93 -9.95 2.59
C LEU A 37 2.77 -8.95 2.47
N THR A 38 2.96 -7.76 3.03
CA THR A 38 2.00 -6.66 3.00
C THR A 38 2.70 -5.33 2.76
N GLY A 39 1.92 -4.35 2.35
CA GLY A 39 2.39 -2.98 2.26
C GLY A 39 1.23 -1.99 2.30
N LEU A 40 1.56 -0.75 2.63
CA LEU A 40 0.62 0.34 2.74
C LEU A 40 0.89 1.36 1.64
N VAL A 41 -0.16 1.75 0.93
CA VAL A 41 -0.13 2.80 -0.08
C VAL A 41 -1.02 3.97 0.30
N ASN A 42 -0.63 5.16 -0.14
CA ASN A 42 -1.45 6.36 -0.01
C ASN A 42 -2.49 6.46 -1.15
N SER A 43 -3.33 7.49 -1.12
CA SER A 43 -4.36 7.72 -2.16
C SER A 43 -3.75 7.90 -3.55
N ALA A 44 -2.63 8.61 -3.65
CA ALA A 44 -1.88 8.76 -4.91
C ALA A 44 -1.31 7.41 -5.40
N GLY A 45 -0.87 6.55 -4.48
CA GLY A 45 -0.41 5.19 -4.75
C GLY A 45 -1.52 4.30 -5.31
N LEU A 46 -2.68 4.26 -4.66
CA LEU A 46 -3.86 3.54 -5.15
C LEU A 46 -4.23 4.00 -6.57
N LYS A 47 -4.27 5.31 -6.82
CA LYS A 47 -4.52 5.89 -8.15
C LYS A 47 -3.48 5.45 -9.17
N LYS A 48 -2.19 5.52 -8.84
CA LYS A 48 -1.09 5.10 -9.74
C LYS A 48 -1.15 3.60 -10.06
N LEU A 49 -1.58 2.78 -9.11
CA LEU A 49 -1.71 1.33 -9.28
C LEU A 49 -2.99 0.92 -10.03
N GLY A 50 -3.96 1.84 -10.16
CA GLY A 50 -5.29 1.57 -10.73
C GLY A 50 -6.19 0.77 -9.79
N ILE A 51 -5.95 0.85 -8.48
CA ILE A 51 -6.72 0.14 -7.45
C ILE A 51 -7.87 1.03 -6.98
N ASN A 52 -9.08 0.48 -6.97
CA ASN A 52 -10.29 1.14 -6.48
C ASN A 52 -11.20 0.10 -5.78
N LYS A 53 -12.36 0.54 -5.30
CA LYS A 53 -13.30 -0.31 -4.54
C LYS A 53 -13.88 -1.49 -5.33
N ALA A 54 -13.84 -1.43 -6.66
CA ALA A 54 -14.26 -2.53 -7.53
C ALA A 54 -13.12 -3.51 -7.85
N THR A 55 -11.88 -3.20 -7.46
CA THR A 55 -10.74 -4.09 -7.64
C THR A 55 -10.92 -5.35 -6.81
N LYS A 56 -10.92 -6.50 -7.48
CA LYS A 56 -11.00 -7.82 -6.81
C LYS A 56 -9.60 -8.38 -6.60
N ALA A 57 -9.30 -8.79 -5.37
CA ALA A 57 -8.10 -9.57 -5.07
C ALA A 57 -8.35 -11.04 -5.44
N VAL A 58 -7.42 -11.65 -6.18
CA VAL A 58 -7.51 -13.08 -6.56
C VAL A 58 -6.97 -13.99 -5.45
N SER A 59 -5.97 -13.54 -4.69
CA SER A 59 -5.42 -14.21 -3.51
C SER A 59 -4.83 -13.17 -2.55
N GLY A 60 -5.40 -13.06 -1.35
CA GLY A 60 -5.15 -11.96 -0.42
C GLY A 60 -6.30 -10.96 -0.36
N PHE A 61 -6.04 -9.75 0.15
CA PHE A 61 -7.10 -8.78 0.47
C PHE A 61 -6.66 -7.34 0.18
N ILE A 62 -7.65 -6.50 -0.13
CA ILE A 62 -7.55 -5.05 -0.15
C ILE A 62 -8.62 -4.54 0.81
N PRO A 63 -8.28 -4.27 2.08
CA PRO A 63 -9.27 -3.94 3.09
C PRO A 63 -9.99 -2.62 2.80
N VAL A 64 -11.24 -2.58 3.23
CA VAL A 64 -12.10 -1.39 3.20
C VAL A 64 -12.40 -1.01 4.64
N ASP A 65 -12.32 0.28 4.96
CA ASP A 65 -12.77 0.79 6.25
C ASP A 65 -14.30 0.64 6.35
N PRO A 66 -14.83 -0.14 7.30
CA PRO A 66 -16.26 -0.39 7.42
C PRO A 66 -17.06 0.86 7.78
N LYS A 67 -16.43 1.92 8.30
CA LYS A 67 -17.13 3.14 8.72
C LYS A 67 -17.53 4.03 7.55
N ASN A 68 -16.67 4.12 6.53
CA ASN A 68 -16.84 5.04 5.39
C ASN A 68 -16.84 4.33 4.03
N GLY A 69 -16.52 3.03 3.99
CA GLY A 69 -16.46 2.26 2.76
C GLY A 69 -15.28 2.61 1.86
N GLU A 70 -14.25 3.30 2.37
CA GLU A 70 -13.05 3.67 1.61
C GLU A 70 -11.94 2.62 1.76
N LEU A 71 -11.06 2.51 0.76
CA LEU A 71 -9.91 1.62 0.86
C LEU A 71 -8.99 2.08 2.01
N THR A 72 -8.48 1.13 2.81
CA THR A 72 -7.53 1.45 3.89
C THR A 72 -6.14 1.81 3.36
N GLY A 73 -5.86 1.46 2.11
CA GLY A 73 -4.53 1.56 1.50
C GLY A 73 -3.65 0.34 1.76
N GLU A 74 -4.09 -0.61 2.60
CA GLU A 74 -3.33 -1.84 2.83
C GLU A 74 -3.50 -2.81 1.66
N LEU A 75 -2.39 -3.42 1.26
CA LEU A 75 -2.33 -4.46 0.24
C LEU A 75 -1.74 -5.72 0.88
N ILE A 76 -2.47 -6.84 0.78
CA ILE A 76 -2.10 -8.10 1.45
C ILE A 76 -2.02 -9.20 0.40
N GLY A 77 -0.90 -9.92 0.31
CA GLY A 77 -0.73 -11.03 -0.63
C GLY A 77 -0.52 -10.57 -2.08
N MET A 78 -1.28 -11.11 -3.04
CA MET A 78 -1.10 -10.79 -4.47
C MET A 78 -1.29 -9.31 -4.83
N PRO A 79 -2.26 -8.57 -4.25
CA PRO A 79 -2.32 -7.12 -4.39
C PRO A 79 -1.01 -6.40 -4.08
N TYR A 80 -0.32 -6.81 -3.00
CA TYR A 80 0.96 -6.25 -2.60
C TYR A 80 2.07 -6.61 -3.60
N LEU A 81 2.22 -7.89 -3.95
CA LEU A 81 3.27 -8.34 -4.88
C LEU A 81 3.11 -7.68 -6.26
N ALA A 82 1.88 -7.50 -6.73
CA ALA A 82 1.60 -6.78 -7.97
C ALA A 82 1.97 -5.28 -7.87
N ALA A 83 1.75 -4.66 -6.70
CA ALA A 83 2.16 -3.28 -6.45
C ALA A 83 3.68 -3.11 -6.43
N VAL A 84 4.41 -4.00 -5.75
CA VAL A 84 5.87 -4.03 -5.75
C VAL A 84 6.40 -4.21 -7.18
N ALA A 85 5.87 -5.17 -7.94
CA ALA A 85 6.29 -5.40 -9.33
C ALA A 85 6.07 -4.18 -10.23
N LYS A 86 4.98 -3.43 -10.03
CA LYS A 86 4.71 -2.17 -10.75
C LYS A 86 5.60 -1.01 -10.27
N ALA A 87 5.97 -0.98 -9.00
CA ALA A 87 6.71 0.11 -8.38
C ALA A 87 8.24 -0.03 -8.52
N GLY A 88 8.77 -1.25 -8.52
CA GLY A 88 10.19 -1.56 -8.64
C GLY A 88 10.81 -1.32 -10.01
N GLY A 89 10.00 -0.99 -11.03
CA GLY A 89 10.47 -0.80 -12.40
C GLY A 89 11.00 -2.11 -13.02
N LYS A 90 11.33 -2.05 -14.32
CA LYS A 90 12.09 -3.13 -14.96
C LYS A 90 13.57 -2.84 -14.70
N TYR A 91 14.36 -3.87 -14.35
CA TYR A 91 15.82 -3.77 -14.46
C TYR A 91 16.16 -3.32 -15.89
N SER A 92 16.99 -2.28 -16.04
CA SER A 92 17.54 -1.93 -17.35
C SER A 92 18.27 -3.15 -17.88
N LYS A 93 17.89 -3.62 -19.07
CA LYS A 93 18.62 -4.64 -19.80
C LYS A 93 19.58 -3.91 -20.73
N ASP A 94 20.59 -3.28 -20.14
CA ASP A 94 21.77 -2.84 -20.87
C ASP A 94 22.85 -3.93 -20.79
#